data_AF-A0A6P0RLE6-F1
#
_entry.id   AF-A0A6P0RLE6-F1
#
_cell.length_a   1.000
_cell.length_b   1.000
_cell.length_c   1.000
_cell.angle_alpha   90.00
_cell.angle_beta   90.00
_cell.angle_gamma   90.00
#
_symmetry.space_group_name_H-M   'P 1'
#
loop_
_entity.id
_entity.type
_entity.pdbx_description
1 polymer ?
#
loop_
_entity_poly.entity_id
_entity_poly.type
_entity_poly.pdbx_seq_one_letter_code
_entity_poly.pdbx_strand_id
1 'polypeptide(L)' 'MEDKSVPNLISTDNIKTAVGIDVGLKEFLTTNTGETVPVPNFYRKAQSNLARKQGQADRKEIGSNNWKKAL' A
#
# COMPACT_ATOMS: atom_id res chain seq x y z
N MET A 1 19.97 9.58 -15.40
CA MET A 1 19.07 10.44 -14.60
C MET A 1 19.20 9.95 -13.18
N GLU A 2 19.63 10.78 -12.25
CA GLU A 2 19.69 10.42 -10.83
C GLU A 2 18.25 10.33 -10.28
N ASP A 3 17.95 9.22 -9.60
CA ASP A 3 16.65 8.99 -8.97
C ASP A 3 16.56 9.80 -7.68
N LYS A 4 15.77 10.87 -7.70
CA LYS A 4 15.57 11.79 -6.56
C LYS A 4 14.79 11.18 -5.39
N SER A 5 14.27 9.95 -5.52
CA SER A 5 13.55 9.26 -4.45
C SER A 5 14.46 8.65 -3.40
N VAL A 6 15.74 8.41 -3.74
CA VAL A 6 16.71 7.82 -2.82
C VAL A 6 17.38 8.94 -2.01
N PRO A 7 17.27 8.93 -0.67
CA PRO A 7 17.91 9.94 0.16
C PRO A 7 19.43 9.76 0.19
N ASN A 8 20.15 10.88 0.29
CA ASN A 8 21.60 10.87 0.52
C ASN A 8 21.92 10.32 1.91
N LEU A 9 22.94 9.47 1.99
CA LEU A 9 23.43 8.91 3.24
C LEU A 9 23.98 10.04 4.14
N ILE A 10 23.51 10.08 5.39
CA ILE A 10 23.93 11.05 6.41
C ILE A 10 25.07 10.43 7.22
N SER A 11 26.12 11.18 7.56
CA SER A 11 27.18 10.67 8.45
C SER A 11 26.60 10.33 9.83
N THR A 12 27.00 9.17 10.37
CA THR A 12 26.53 8.65 11.66
C THR A 12 27.07 9.44 12.86
N ASP A 13 28.11 10.25 12.67
CA ASP A 13 28.80 11.00 13.74
C ASP A 13 27.88 12.02 14.45
N ASN A 14 26.76 12.39 13.84
CA ASN A 14 25.79 13.35 14.39
C ASN A 14 24.50 12.69 14.95
N ILE A 15 24.40 11.35 14.97
CA ILE A 15 23.22 10.65 15.48
C ILE A 15 23.26 10.63 17.01
N LYS A 16 22.37 11.40 17.66
CA LYS A 16 22.30 11.54 19.13
C LYS A 16 21.33 10.56 19.79
N THR A 17 20.43 9.98 19.02
CA THR A 17 19.33 9.13 19.52
C THR A 17 19.08 7.96 18.57
N ALA A 18 18.62 6.85 19.12
CA ALA A 18 18.14 5.70 18.38
C ALA A 18 16.62 5.57 18.56
N VAL A 19 15.91 5.26 17.48
CA VAL A 19 14.46 5.01 17.49
C VAL A 19 14.25 3.55 17.10
N GLY A 20 13.50 2.82 17.92
CA GLY A 20 13.08 1.46 17.60
C GLY A 20 11.74 1.50 16.89
N ILE A 21 11.65 0.84 15.73
CA ILE A 21 10.40 0.63 15.02
C ILE A 21 10.17 -0.87 14.83
N ASP A 22 8.95 -1.31 15.09
CA ASP A 22 8.46 -2.65 14.77
C ASP A 22 7.31 -2.54 13.77
N VAL A 23 7.21 -3.50 12.84
CA VAL A 23 6.22 -3.49 11.77
C VAL A 23 5.47 -4.82 11.73
N GLY A 24 4.14 -4.78 11.61
CA GLY A 24 3.32 -5.97 11.76
C GLY A 24 2.01 -5.98 10.98
N LEU A 25 1.30 -7.11 11.08
CA LEU A 25 0.00 -7.33 10.45
C LEU A 25 -1.18 -6.83 11.29
N LYS A 26 -0.97 -6.70 12.61
CA LYS A 26 -1.96 -6.14 13.54
C LYS A 26 -1.87 -4.61 13.55
N GLU A 27 -0.67 -4.10 13.81
CA GLU A 27 -0.31 -2.68 13.71
C GLU A 27 0.76 -2.54 12.63
N PHE A 28 0.63 -1.53 11.76
CA PHE A 28 1.59 -1.29 10.68
C PHE A 28 2.96 -0.87 11.19
N LEU A 29 2.96 0.00 12.20
CA LEU A 29 4.15 0.54 12.82
C LEU A 29 3.90 0.65 14.32
N THR A 30 4.88 0.24 15.12
CA THR A 30 4.95 0.48 16.56
C THR A 30 6.29 1.11 16.89
N THR A 31 6.28 2.21 17.65
CA THR A 31 7.52 2.87 18.10
C THR A 31 7.94 2.36 19.47
N ASN A 32 9.21 2.54 19.83
CA ASN A 32 9.71 2.25 21.19
C ASN A 32 9.09 3.16 22.28
N THR A 33 8.34 4.19 21.92
CA THR A 33 7.56 5.03 22.85
C THR A 33 6.13 4.53 23.04
N GLY A 34 5.74 3.44 22.36
CA GLY A 34 4.41 2.84 22.46
C GLY A 34 3.37 3.44 21.53
N GLU A 35 3.75 4.35 20.63
CA GLU A 35 2.85 4.88 19.60
C GLU A 35 2.66 3.84 18.50
N THR A 36 1.42 3.69 18.02
CA THR A 36 1.08 2.74 16.97
C THR A 36 0.39 3.41 15.78
N VAL A 37 0.64 2.88 14.59
CA VAL A 37 -0.08 3.22 13.36
C VAL A 37 -0.84 1.98 12.90
N PRO A 38 -2.15 2.07 12.67
CA PRO A 38 -2.94 0.92 12.23
C PRO A 38 -2.63 0.55 10.77
N VAL A 39 -2.87 -0.71 10.40
CA VAL A 39 -2.68 -1.17 9.01
C VAL A 39 -3.66 -0.49 8.05
N PRO A 40 -3.16 0.27 7.05
CA PRO A 40 -4.03 0.86 6.06
C PRO A 40 -4.59 -0.21 5.12
N ASN A 41 -5.91 -0.22 4.95
CA ASN A 41 -6.60 -1.23 4.13
C ASN A 41 -6.70 -0.87 2.64
N PHE A 42 -5.83 0.00 2.11
CA PHE A 42 -5.93 0.48 0.71
C PHE A 42 -5.87 -0.67 -0.30
N TYR A 43 -4.88 -1.56 -0.14
CA TYR A 43 -4.70 -2.68 -1.04
C TYR A 43 -5.88 -3.66 -1.00
N ARG A 44 -6.36 -4.03 0.20
CA ARG A 44 -7.52 -4.93 0.36
C ARG A 44 -8.79 -4.35 -0.25
N LYS A 45 -9.03 -3.04 -0.06
CA LYS A 45 -10.17 -2.33 -0.68
C LYS A 45 -10.06 -2.31 -2.21
N ALA A 46 -8.87 -2.02 -2.74
CA ALA A 46 -8.62 -2.02 -4.17
C ALA A 46 -8.86 -3.42 -4.77
N GLN A 47 -8.36 -4.48 -4.12
CA GLN A 47 -8.55 -5.86 -4.54
C GLN A 47 -10.03 -6.28 -4.53
N SER A 48 -10.78 -5.93 -3.48
CA SER A 48 -12.22 -6.21 -3.42
C SER A 48 -12.99 -5.50 -4.54
N ASN A 49 -12.67 -4.22 -4.79
CA ASN A 49 -13.26 -3.46 -5.89
C ASN A 49 -12.92 -4.05 -7.26
N LEU A 50 -11.68 -4.48 -7.46
CA LEU A 50 -11.23 -5.13 -8.69
C LEU A 50 -12.00 -6.43 -8.94
N ALA A 51 -12.06 -7.31 -7.94
CA ALA A 51 -12.79 -8.58 -8.03
C ALA A 51 -14.28 -8.36 -8.36
N ARG A 52 -14.91 -7.34 -7.75
CA ARG A 52 -16.29 -6.97 -8.07
C ARG A 52 -16.46 -6.53 -9.52
N LYS A 53 -15.56 -5.69 -10.04
CA LYS A 53 -15.60 -5.22 -11.43
C LYS A 53 -15.38 -6.37 -12.42
N GLN A 54 -14.39 -7.23 -12.15
CA GLN A 54 -14.13 -8.42 -12.95
C GLN A 54 -15.37 -9.33 -13.00
N GLY A 55 -15.97 -9.65 -11.85
CA GLY A 55 -17.20 -10.46 -11.82
C GLY A 55 -18.40 -9.80 -12.52
N GLN A 56 -18.47 -8.47 -12.57
CA GLN A 56 -19.47 -7.75 -13.36
C GLN A 56 -19.20 -7.83 -14.87
N ALA A 57 -17.93 -7.81 -15.28
CA ALA A 57 -17.54 -7.98 -16.68
C ALA A 57 -17.79 -9.42 -17.14
N ASP A 58 -17.43 -10.43 -16.33
CA ASP A 58 -17.55 -11.85 -16.67
C ASP A 58 -19.01 -12.30 -16.90
N ARG A 59 -19.97 -11.68 -16.21
CA ARG A 59 -21.41 -11.98 -16.39
C ARG A 59 -22.00 -11.38 -17.66
N LYS A 60 -21.25 -10.53 -18.38
CA LYS A 60 -21.71 -9.91 -19.63
C LYS A 60 -21.28 -10.75 -20.82
N GLU A 61 -22.09 -10.71 -21.86
CA GLU A 61 -21.75 -11.33 -23.13
C GLU A 61 -20.44 -10.72 -23.68
N ILE A 62 -19.42 -11.57 -23.83
CA ILE A 62 -18.09 -11.19 -24.30
C ILE A 62 -18.21 -10.51 -25.66
N GLY A 63 -17.54 -9.36 -25.81
CA GLY A 63 -17.58 -8.58 -27.06
C GLY A 63 -18.77 -7.63 -27.20
N SER A 64 -19.81 -7.76 -26.38
CA SER A 64 -20.93 -6.80 -26.37
C SER A 64 -20.47 -5.39 -25.97
N ASN A 65 -21.23 -4.37 -26.39
CA ASN A 65 -20.96 -2.97 -26.00
C ASN A 65 -20.97 -2.78 -24.48
N ASN A 66 -21.78 -3.56 -23.76
CA ASN A 66 -21.86 -3.50 -22.31
C ASN A 66 -20.66 -4.18 -21.63
N TRP A 67 -20.10 -5.24 -22.23
CA TRP A 67 -18.86 -5.89 -21.79
C TRP A 67 -17.66 -4.94 -21.97
N LYS A 68 -17.52 -4.34 -23.16
CA LYS A 68 -16.44 -3.36 -23.44
C LYS A 68 -16.44 -2.15 -22.50
N LYS A 69 -17.62 -1.69 -22.07
CA LYS A 69 -17.77 -0.59 -21.09
C LYS A 69 -17.38 -0.97 -19.66
N ALA A 70 -17.31 -2.27 -19.35
CA ALA A 70 -17.01 -2.78 -18.02
C ALA A 70 -15.58 -3.32 -17.87
N LEU A 71 -14.86 -3.47 -19.00
CA LEU A 71 -13.41 -3.66 -19.05
C LEU A 71 -12.70 -2.38 -18.57
#